data_AF-A0A7S2QBU8-F1
#
_entry.id   AF-A0A7S2QBU8-F1
#
_cell.length_a   1.000
_cell.length_b   1.000
_cell.length_c   1.000
_cell.angle_alpha   90.00
_cell.angle_beta   90.00
_cell.angle_gamma   90.00
#
_symmetry.space_group_name_H-M   'P 1'
#
loop_
_entity.id
_entity.type
_entity.pdbx_description
1 polymer ?
#
loop_
_entity_poly.entity_id
_entity_poly.type
_entity_poly.pdbx_seq_one_letter_code
_entity_poly.pdbx_strand_id
1 'polypeptide(L)'
;PGPRRFDLKDDSTPQEKLFAFFDIWGTHYVSAAHLGARFGSVTYLSGRGAKMLGEANSSLKTKVVAQLAGSIGCVGGGLETDRGSKAREDLAKATTVKHQISVGPAPKGVHWSTPKDASPGDHIDALNAWANAAKDDPLPVRYTLRSICDFFKDVATRRQCEDNMLHYCDARLKSWKTSNPHASCGPAAANTAPPATTKEGC
;
A
#
# COMPACT_ATOMS: atom_id res chain seq x y z
N PRO A 1 9.11 24.06 0.64
CA PRO A 1 9.99 23.77 -0.52
C PRO A 1 9.50 24.57 -1.75
N GLY A 2 10.21 25.65 -2.09
CA GLY A 2 9.89 26.43 -3.29
C GLY A 2 10.04 25.59 -4.56
N PRO A 3 9.42 26.00 -5.69
CA PRO A 3 9.67 25.35 -6.97
C PRO A 3 11.17 25.46 -7.25
N ARG A 4 11.85 24.31 -7.36
CA ARG A 4 13.25 24.27 -7.76
C ARG A 4 13.31 24.83 -9.19
N ARG A 5 13.74 26.08 -9.34
CA ARG A 5 14.17 26.63 -10.63
C ARG A 5 15.41 25.84 -11.03
N PHE A 6 15.27 25.00 -12.05
CA PHE A 6 16.39 24.26 -12.58
C PHE A 6 17.00 25.06 -13.71
N ASP A 7 18.04 25.83 -13.39
CA ASP A 7 18.97 26.36 -14.37
C ASP A 7 19.83 25.19 -14.88
N LEU A 8 19.27 24.36 -15.75
CA LEU A 8 20.07 23.47 -16.57
C LEU A 8 20.98 24.36 -17.41
N LYS A 9 22.28 24.32 -17.15
CA LYS A 9 23.25 25.02 -17.99
C LYS A 9 23.17 24.43 -19.41
N ASP A 10 23.28 25.28 -20.42
CA ASP A 10 23.21 24.85 -21.83
C ASP A 10 24.23 23.75 -22.17
N ASP A 11 25.38 23.75 -21.48
CA ASP A 11 26.50 22.80 -21.61
C ASP A 11 26.27 21.44 -20.91
N SER A 12 25.11 21.21 -20.28
CA SER A 12 24.82 19.94 -19.61
C SER A 12 24.82 18.77 -20.60
N THR A 13 25.35 17.63 -20.17
CA THR A 13 25.36 16.40 -20.98
C THR A 13 23.93 15.91 -21.27
N PRO A 14 23.71 15.14 -22.36
CA PRO A 14 22.40 14.55 -22.63
C PRO A 14 21.85 13.71 -21.47
N GLN A 15 22.72 12.99 -20.77
CA GLN A 15 22.38 12.22 -19.58
C GLN A 15 21.88 13.12 -18.45
N GLU A 16 22.58 14.21 -18.15
CA GLU A 16 22.16 15.14 -17.09
C GLU A 16 20.83 15.82 -17.41
N LYS A 17 20.58 16.14 -18.69
CA LYS A 17 19.30 16.68 -19.16
C LYS A 17 18.16 15.67 -18.96
N LEU A 18 18.36 14.39 -19.29
CA LEU A 18 17.39 13.33 -19.05
C LEU A 18 17.16 13.07 -17.56
N PHE A 19 18.21 13.10 -16.75
CA PHE A 19 18.09 12.95 -15.30
C PHE A 19 17.32 14.10 -14.67
N ALA A 20 17.57 15.33 -15.09
CA ALA A 20 16.77 16.48 -14.66
C ALA A 20 15.31 16.37 -15.13
N PHE A 21 15.06 15.81 -16.31
CA PHE A 21 13.71 15.50 -16.76
C PHE A 21 13.02 14.48 -15.83
N PHE A 22 13.71 13.40 -15.44
CA PHE A 22 13.20 12.43 -14.47
C PHE A 22 13.00 13.02 -13.07
N ASP A 23 13.85 13.94 -12.63
CA ASP A 23 13.71 14.63 -11.35
C ASP A 23 12.40 15.46 -11.27
N ILE A 24 11.96 16.00 -12.41
CA ILE A 24 10.79 16.89 -12.48
C ILE A 24 9.53 16.05 -12.68
N TRP A 25 9.55 15.12 -13.62
CA TRP A 25 8.35 14.44 -14.11
C TRP A 25 8.23 13.00 -13.60
N GLY A 26 9.26 12.48 -12.94
CA GLY A 26 9.38 11.07 -12.62
C GLY A 26 9.84 10.24 -13.81
N THR A 27 9.97 8.94 -13.59
CA THR A 27 10.40 7.96 -14.61
C THR A 27 9.22 7.27 -15.30
N HIS A 28 8.02 7.38 -14.73
CA HIS A 28 6.82 6.70 -15.19
C HIS A 28 5.60 7.61 -15.08
N TYR A 29 4.60 7.36 -15.90
CA TYR A 29 3.28 7.95 -15.79
C TYR A 29 2.21 6.88 -15.57
N VAL A 30 1.09 7.29 -14.99
CA VAL A 30 -0.07 6.43 -14.79
C VAL A 30 -0.79 6.27 -16.12
N SER A 31 -0.77 5.07 -16.68
CA SER A 31 -1.48 4.73 -17.92
C SER A 31 -2.90 4.21 -17.67
N ALA A 32 -3.11 3.58 -16.51
CA ALA A 32 -4.42 3.17 -16.03
C ALA A 32 -4.43 3.19 -14.50
N ALA A 33 -5.59 3.45 -13.92
CA ALA A 33 -5.80 3.40 -12.48
C ALA A 33 -7.11 2.68 -12.17
N HIS A 34 -7.09 1.85 -11.12
CA HIS A 34 -8.32 1.38 -10.49
C HIS A 34 -8.62 2.27 -9.29
N LEU A 35 -9.80 2.88 -9.30
CA LEU A 35 -10.25 3.77 -8.23
C LEU A 35 -11.09 2.98 -7.21
N GLY A 36 -11.05 3.42 -5.96
CA GLY A 36 -11.83 2.87 -4.86
C GLY A 36 -11.29 3.36 -3.51
N ALA A 37 -11.43 2.55 -2.48
CA ALA A 37 -10.78 2.77 -1.20
C ALA A 37 -10.04 1.50 -0.75
N ARG A 38 -8.93 1.69 -0.05
CA ARG A 38 -8.19 0.58 0.56
C ARG A 38 -7.95 0.91 2.02
N PHE A 39 -8.44 0.04 2.89
CA PHE A 39 -8.10 0.05 4.30
C PHE A 39 -7.20 -1.16 4.61
N GLY A 40 -6.21 -0.95 5.46
CA GLY A 40 -5.35 -2.02 5.94
C GLY A 40 -4.82 -1.70 7.33
N SER A 41 -4.34 -2.73 8.02
CA SER A 41 -3.62 -2.56 9.27
C SER A 41 -2.27 -3.24 9.20
N VAL A 42 -1.24 -2.55 9.69
CA VAL A 42 0.09 -3.11 9.92
C VAL A 42 0.24 -3.35 11.41
N THR A 43 0.44 -4.60 11.77
CA THR A 43 0.62 -5.02 13.16
C THR A 43 2.05 -5.49 13.35
N TYR A 44 2.76 -4.85 14.26
CA TYR A 44 4.07 -5.30 14.72
C TYR A 44 3.88 -6.22 15.92
N LEU A 45 4.60 -7.33 15.89
CA LEU A 45 4.59 -8.33 16.95
C LEU A 45 5.92 -8.29 17.69
N SER A 46 5.90 -8.52 19.00
CA SER A 46 7.13 -8.78 19.74
C SER A 46 7.77 -10.09 19.24
N GLY A 47 9.09 -10.22 19.34
CA GLY A 47 9.75 -11.49 18.97
C GLY A 47 9.21 -12.70 19.74
N ARG A 48 8.84 -12.49 21.01
CA ARG A 48 8.14 -13.49 21.83
C ARG A 48 6.74 -13.79 21.30
N GLY A 49 5.95 -12.76 20.98
CA GLY A 49 4.61 -12.91 20.42
C GLY A 49 4.59 -13.61 19.08
N ALA A 50 5.55 -13.31 18.20
CA ALA A 50 5.74 -14.00 16.93
C ALA A 50 6.09 -15.48 17.14
N LYS A 51 6.96 -15.80 18.11
CA LYS A 51 7.31 -17.18 18.45
C LYS A 51 6.12 -17.95 19.03
N MET A 52 5.38 -17.36 19.96
CA MET A 52 4.14 -17.95 20.50
C MET A 52 3.11 -18.23 19.41
N LEU A 53 2.94 -17.31 18.45
CA LEU A 53 2.03 -17.49 17.33
C LEU A 53 2.54 -18.51 16.30
N GLY A 54 3.86 -18.62 16.11
CA GLY A 54 4.51 -19.54 15.17
C GLY A 54 4.62 -20.99 15.66
N GLU A 55 4.86 -21.19 16.95
CA GLU A 55 4.86 -22.52 17.59
C GLU A 55 3.46 -23.15 17.60
N ALA A 56 2.42 -22.31 17.56
CA ALA A 56 1.03 -22.75 17.55
C ALA A 56 0.53 -23.27 16.19
N ASN A 57 1.26 -23.10 15.06
CA ASN A 57 1.02 -23.76 13.76
C ASN A 57 1.96 -23.22 12.64
N SER A 58 2.25 -24.06 11.64
CA SER A 58 3.26 -23.87 10.57
C SER A 58 3.02 -22.74 9.55
N SER A 59 1.99 -21.88 9.70
CA SER A 59 1.86 -20.69 8.84
C SER A 59 1.28 -19.46 9.55
N LEU A 60 2.18 -18.64 10.11
CA LEU A 60 1.86 -17.36 10.76
C LEU A 60 0.94 -16.45 9.91
N LYS A 61 1.10 -16.50 8.58
CA LYS A 61 0.36 -15.66 7.61
C LYS A 61 -1.14 -15.97 7.56
N THR A 62 -1.53 -17.25 7.62
CA THR A 62 -2.94 -17.65 7.49
C THR A 62 -3.74 -17.32 8.75
N LYS A 63 -3.13 -17.47 9.94
CA LYS A 63 -3.76 -17.13 11.22
C LYS A 63 -3.92 -15.62 11.41
N VAL A 64 -2.94 -14.80 11.05
CA VAL A 64 -3.07 -13.33 11.11
C VAL A 64 -4.17 -12.85 10.17
N VAL A 65 -4.25 -13.39 8.94
CA VAL A 65 -5.32 -13.07 8.00
C VAL A 65 -6.68 -13.54 8.52
N ALA A 66 -6.79 -14.74 9.08
CA ALA A 66 -8.03 -15.25 9.67
C ALA A 66 -8.46 -14.49 10.95
N GLN A 67 -7.50 -14.07 11.79
CA GLN A 67 -7.73 -13.25 12.99
C GLN A 67 -8.19 -11.85 12.60
N LEU A 68 -7.54 -11.25 11.59
CA LEU A 68 -7.92 -9.97 11.05
C LEU A 68 -9.32 -10.05 10.43
N ALA A 69 -9.55 -11.02 9.55
CA ALA A 69 -10.86 -11.32 8.95
C ALA A 69 -11.96 -11.52 10.01
N GLY A 70 -11.66 -12.27 11.08
CA GLY A 70 -12.56 -12.43 12.21
C GLY A 70 -12.86 -11.11 12.90
N SER A 71 -11.90 -10.19 13.05
CA SER A 71 -12.12 -8.87 13.64
C SER A 71 -12.92 -7.88 12.78
N ILE A 72 -13.14 -8.15 11.49
CA ILE A 72 -13.95 -7.32 10.57
C ILE A 72 -15.37 -7.86 10.40
N GLY A 73 -15.70 -9.03 10.96
CA GLY A 73 -17.01 -9.65 10.78
C GLY A 73 -17.39 -10.05 9.33
N CYS A 74 -16.60 -9.68 8.31
CA CYS A 74 -16.92 -9.88 6.89
C CYS A 74 -16.63 -11.28 6.32
N VAL A 75 -15.98 -12.18 7.06
CA VAL A 75 -15.77 -13.55 6.57
C VAL A 75 -16.88 -14.43 7.13
N GLY A 76 -17.93 -14.57 6.32
CA GLY A 76 -19.00 -15.58 6.39
C GLY A 76 -19.10 -16.33 7.71
N GLY A 77 -19.96 -15.83 8.59
CA GLY A 77 -20.29 -16.47 9.86
C GLY A 77 -19.79 -15.67 11.04
N GLY A 78 -20.63 -14.76 11.52
CA GLY A 78 -20.56 -14.18 12.86
C GLY A 78 -20.82 -15.22 13.96
N LEU A 79 -20.17 -16.38 13.90
CA LEU A 79 -19.97 -17.23 15.05
C LEU A 79 -18.67 -16.78 15.69
N GLU A 80 -18.79 -16.01 16.78
CA GLU A 80 -17.74 -15.96 17.80
C GLU A 80 -17.51 -17.38 18.31
N THR A 81 -16.68 -18.13 17.60
CA THR A 81 -16.17 -19.38 18.12
C THR A 81 -15.14 -19.04 19.19
N ASP A 82 -15.10 -19.81 20.27
CA ASP A 82 -14.08 -19.67 21.32
C ASP A 82 -12.66 -19.63 20.74
N ARG A 83 -12.46 -20.33 19.62
CA ARG A 83 -11.21 -20.34 18.85
C ARG A 83 -10.90 -18.99 18.21
N GLY A 84 -11.89 -18.30 17.66
CA GLY A 84 -11.77 -16.96 17.09
C GLY A 84 -11.45 -15.92 18.17
N SER A 85 -12.17 -15.97 19.29
CA SER A 85 -11.96 -15.04 20.42
C SER A 85 -10.59 -15.21 21.06
N LYS A 86 -10.18 -16.46 21.36
CA LYS A 86 -8.83 -16.75 21.87
C LYS A 86 -7.75 -16.32 20.89
N ALA A 87 -7.96 -16.54 19.60
CA ALA A 87 -7.00 -16.10 18.58
C ALA A 87 -6.88 -14.56 18.53
N ARG A 88 -7.97 -13.80 18.67
CA ARG A 88 -7.92 -12.33 18.77
C ARG A 88 -7.14 -11.88 20.00
N GLU A 89 -7.37 -12.50 21.16
CA GLU A 89 -6.65 -12.21 22.40
C GLU A 89 -5.16 -12.50 22.29
N ASP A 90 -4.78 -13.66 21.75
CA ASP A 90 -3.38 -14.04 21.56
C ASP A 90 -2.66 -13.04 20.64
N LEU A 91 -3.33 -12.60 19.57
CA LEU A 91 -2.80 -11.58 18.67
C LEU A 91 -2.67 -10.22 19.38
N ALA A 92 -3.67 -9.81 20.15
CA ALA A 92 -3.63 -8.56 20.91
C ALA A 92 -2.49 -8.55 21.92
N LYS A 93 -2.26 -9.66 22.65
CA LYS A 93 -1.13 -9.82 23.59
C LYS A 93 0.22 -9.84 22.89
N ALA A 94 0.29 -10.38 21.67
CA ALA A 94 1.51 -10.44 20.89
C ALA A 94 1.86 -9.11 20.19
N THR A 95 0.87 -8.24 20.00
CA THR A 95 0.98 -6.96 19.29
C THR A 95 1.69 -5.91 20.14
N THR A 96 2.69 -5.25 19.56
CA THR A 96 3.38 -4.11 20.19
C THR A 96 2.91 -2.78 19.62
N VAL A 97 2.70 -2.72 18.30
CA VAL A 97 2.28 -1.50 17.59
C VAL A 97 1.29 -1.88 16.51
N LYS A 98 0.24 -1.08 16.36
CA LYS A 98 -0.74 -1.20 15.28
C LYS A 98 -0.86 0.12 14.55
N HIS A 99 -0.60 0.11 13.24
CA HIS A 99 -0.96 1.22 12.37
C HIS A 99 -2.16 0.85 11.52
N GLN A 100 -3.03 1.81 11.31
CA GLN A 100 -4.09 1.74 10.32
C GLN A 100 -3.67 2.62 9.14
N ILE A 101 -3.85 2.10 7.94
CA ILE A 101 -3.49 2.77 6.70
C ILE A 101 -4.76 2.79 5.86
N SER A 102 -5.16 3.99 5.43
CA SER A 102 -6.29 4.18 4.54
C SER A 102 -5.86 4.95 3.29
N VAL A 103 -6.37 4.50 2.14
CA VAL A 103 -6.38 5.25 0.88
C VAL A 103 -7.85 5.49 0.55
N GLY A 104 -8.23 6.76 0.43
CA GLY A 104 -9.62 7.18 0.34
C GLY A 104 -10.24 7.44 1.72
N PRO A 105 -11.57 7.59 1.80
CA PRO A 105 -12.28 7.79 3.05
C PRO A 105 -11.89 6.73 4.07
N ALA A 106 -11.52 7.15 5.28
CA ALA A 106 -11.26 6.21 6.36
C ALA A 106 -12.60 5.64 6.88
N PRO A 107 -12.69 4.34 7.18
CA PRO A 107 -13.90 3.77 7.76
C PRO A 107 -14.15 4.39 9.15
N LYS A 108 -15.28 5.10 9.31
CA LYS A 108 -15.71 5.67 10.58
C LYS A 108 -16.65 4.70 11.30
N GLY A 109 -16.56 4.59 12.62
CA GLY A 109 -17.42 3.70 13.40
C GLY A 109 -17.10 2.21 13.26
N VAL A 110 -16.24 1.82 12.33
CA VAL A 110 -15.68 0.47 12.22
C VAL A 110 -14.63 0.29 13.33
N HIS A 111 -15.08 -0.04 14.53
CA HIS A 111 -14.18 -0.43 15.60
C HIS A 111 -13.59 -1.81 15.30
N TRP A 112 -12.39 -1.82 14.73
CA TRP A 112 -11.64 -3.03 14.41
C TRP A 112 -11.17 -3.83 15.64
N SER A 113 -11.23 -3.19 16.80
CA SER A 113 -11.32 -3.85 18.08
C SER A 113 -12.76 -3.70 18.49
N THR A 114 -13.61 -4.68 18.18
CA THR A 114 -15.01 -4.68 18.57
C THR A 114 -15.07 -4.31 20.07
N PRO A 115 -15.71 -3.20 20.46
CA PRO A 115 -16.13 -3.03 21.83
C PRO A 115 -16.95 -4.28 22.15
N LYS A 116 -16.79 -4.85 23.35
CA LYS A 116 -17.55 -6.04 23.77
C LYS A 116 -19.07 -5.83 23.68
N ASP A 117 -19.47 -4.57 23.49
CA ASP A 117 -20.82 -4.02 23.58
C ASP A 117 -21.37 -3.57 22.21
N ALA A 118 -20.58 -3.62 21.13
CA ALA A 118 -21.08 -3.32 19.79
C ALA A 118 -21.86 -4.51 19.22
N SER A 119 -23.07 -4.28 18.74
CA SER A 119 -23.85 -5.34 18.10
C SER A 119 -23.26 -5.67 16.72
N PRO A 120 -23.39 -6.91 16.22
CA PRO A 120 -22.96 -7.26 14.86
C PRO A 120 -23.60 -6.39 13.77
N GLY A 121 -24.81 -5.86 14.00
CA GLY A 121 -25.52 -4.97 13.07
C GLY A 121 -24.84 -3.62 12.89
N ASP A 122 -24.39 -3.00 13.99
CA ASP A 122 -23.70 -1.70 13.95
C ASP A 122 -22.42 -1.75 13.10
N HIS A 123 -21.75 -2.90 13.09
CA HIS A 123 -20.54 -3.10 12.31
C HIS A 123 -20.81 -3.17 10.81
N ILE A 124 -21.85 -3.90 10.41
CA ILE A 124 -22.26 -4.03 9.01
C ILE A 124 -22.69 -2.67 8.46
N ASP A 125 -23.44 -1.89 9.22
CA ASP A 125 -23.88 -0.56 8.81
C ASP A 125 -22.69 0.40 8.64
N ALA A 126 -21.72 0.36 9.54
CA ALA A 126 -20.49 1.15 9.42
C ALA A 126 -19.65 0.76 8.18
N LEU A 127 -19.58 -0.53 7.86
CA LEU A 127 -18.90 -1.03 6.66
C LEU A 127 -19.63 -0.62 5.38
N ASN A 128 -20.96 -0.70 5.35
CA ASN A 128 -21.78 -0.25 4.24
C ASN A 128 -21.65 1.27 4.01
N ALA A 129 -21.67 2.05 5.10
CA ALA A 129 -21.44 3.49 5.05
C ALA A 129 -20.06 3.83 4.47
N TRP A 130 -19.01 3.10 4.90
CA TRP A 130 -17.68 3.25 4.34
C TRP A 130 -17.61 2.87 2.86
N ALA A 131 -18.22 1.74 2.47
CA ALA A 131 -18.27 1.30 1.09
C ALA A 131 -18.98 2.31 0.17
N ASN A 132 -20.03 2.97 0.66
CA ASN A 132 -20.71 4.04 -0.08
C ASN A 132 -19.84 5.30 -0.17
N ALA A 133 -19.21 5.74 0.92
CA ALA A 133 -18.27 6.86 0.87
C ALA A 133 -17.11 6.61 -0.11
N ALA A 134 -16.62 5.37 -0.19
CA ALA A 134 -15.59 4.97 -1.14
C ALA A 134 -16.05 4.99 -2.60
N LYS A 135 -17.35 4.87 -2.89
CA LYS A 135 -17.93 5.05 -4.23
C LYS A 135 -18.06 6.53 -4.59
N ASP A 136 -18.41 7.36 -3.62
CA ASP A 136 -18.62 8.79 -3.82
C ASP A 136 -17.30 9.55 -3.99
N ASP A 137 -16.25 9.14 -3.28
CA ASP A 137 -14.90 9.72 -3.35
C ASP A 137 -13.81 8.64 -3.53
N PRO A 138 -13.76 7.98 -4.71
CA PRO A 138 -12.82 6.91 -4.95
C PRO A 138 -11.43 7.46 -5.26
N LEU A 139 -10.42 7.03 -4.51
CA LEU A 139 -9.01 7.33 -4.80
C LEU A 139 -8.36 6.19 -5.59
N PRO A 140 -7.29 6.46 -6.36
CA PRO A 140 -6.58 5.39 -7.02
C PRO A 140 -5.94 4.42 -6.00
N VAL A 141 -6.31 3.14 -6.07
CA VAL A 141 -5.81 2.07 -5.18
C VAL A 141 -4.84 1.13 -5.89
N ARG A 142 -4.85 1.11 -7.23
CA ARG A 142 -3.90 0.38 -8.08
C ARG A 142 -3.60 1.19 -9.33
N TYR A 143 -2.37 1.09 -9.79
CA TYR A 143 -1.89 1.80 -10.97
C TYR A 143 -1.18 0.83 -11.91
N THR A 144 -1.40 1.03 -13.21
CA THR A 144 -0.52 0.52 -14.26
C THR A 144 0.38 1.66 -14.71
N LEU A 145 1.67 1.51 -14.48
CA LEU A 145 2.67 2.50 -14.83
C LEU A 145 3.28 2.17 -16.20
N ARG A 146 3.53 3.20 -17.00
CA ARG A 146 4.30 3.13 -18.25
C ARG A 146 5.50 4.06 -18.17
N SER A 147 6.56 3.71 -18.89
CA SER A 147 7.77 4.52 -18.91
C SER A 147 7.48 5.87 -19.54
N ILE A 148 7.98 6.95 -18.93
CA ILE A 148 7.90 8.30 -19.50
C ILE A 148 8.65 8.40 -20.84
N CYS A 149 9.57 7.47 -21.11
CA CYS A 149 10.29 7.40 -22.38
C CYS A 149 9.37 7.11 -23.57
N ASP A 150 8.17 6.54 -23.34
CA ASP A 150 7.16 6.30 -24.37
C ASP A 150 6.68 7.58 -25.08
N PHE A 151 6.87 8.76 -24.47
CA PHE A 151 6.50 10.04 -25.07
C PHE A 151 7.47 10.51 -26.17
N PHE A 152 8.68 9.95 -26.25
CA PHE A 152 9.63 10.29 -27.30
C PHE A 152 9.28 9.53 -28.58
N LYS A 153 8.86 10.27 -29.62
CA LYS A 153 8.49 9.70 -30.93
C LYS A 153 9.69 9.18 -31.71
N ASP A 154 10.83 9.85 -31.57
CA ASP A 154 12.07 9.44 -32.20
C ASP A 154 12.65 8.21 -31.50
N VAL A 155 12.97 7.16 -32.28
CA VAL A 155 13.39 5.86 -31.75
C VAL A 155 14.74 5.96 -31.04
N ALA A 156 15.67 6.77 -31.57
CA ALA A 156 16.98 6.94 -30.96
C ALA A 156 16.89 7.66 -29.61
N THR A 157 16.09 8.72 -29.55
CA THR A 157 15.82 9.49 -28.32
C THR A 157 15.12 8.64 -27.27
N ARG A 158 14.10 7.85 -27.67
CA ARG A 158 13.42 6.93 -26.76
C ARG A 158 14.39 5.90 -26.17
N ARG A 159 15.21 5.27 -27.01
CA ARG A 159 16.22 4.31 -26.57
C ARG A 159 17.21 4.94 -25.61
N GLN A 160 17.69 6.15 -25.91
CA GLN A 160 18.57 6.89 -25.02
C GLN A 160 17.91 7.18 -23.66
N CYS A 161 16.63 7.55 -23.65
CA CYS A 161 15.87 7.72 -22.42
C CYS A 161 15.79 6.41 -21.60
N GLU A 162 15.43 5.30 -22.25
CA GLU A 162 15.32 3.98 -21.62
C GLU A 162 16.66 3.53 -21.02
N ASP A 163 17.75 3.66 -21.78
CA ASP A 163 19.10 3.31 -21.33
C ASP A 163 19.51 4.17 -20.11
N ASN A 164 19.24 5.48 -20.14
CA ASN A 164 19.54 6.36 -19.00
C ASN A 164 18.65 6.06 -17.78
N MET A 165 17.40 5.66 -17.97
CA MET A 165 16.50 5.32 -16.87
C MET A 165 17.05 4.18 -16.00
N LEU A 166 17.77 3.22 -16.59
CA LEU A 166 18.44 2.13 -15.86
C LEU A 166 19.54 2.64 -14.91
N HIS A 167 20.22 3.71 -15.29
CA HIS A 167 21.33 4.29 -14.53
C HIS A 167 20.89 5.38 -13.55
N TYR A 168 19.68 5.91 -13.70
CA TYR A 168 19.16 7.03 -12.90
C TYR A 168 19.17 6.74 -11.39
N CYS A 169 18.87 5.50 -11.00
CA CYS A 169 18.92 5.10 -9.60
C CYS A 169 20.31 5.31 -8.98
N ASP A 170 21.33 4.75 -9.62
CA ASP A 170 22.70 4.75 -9.09
C ASP A 170 23.31 6.15 -9.14
N ALA A 171 23.05 6.87 -10.23
CA ALA A 171 23.60 8.19 -10.45
C ALA A 171 22.93 9.29 -9.61
N ARG A 172 21.65 9.14 -9.23
CA ARG A 172 20.87 10.24 -8.62
C ARG A 172 20.07 9.83 -7.38
N LEU A 173 19.26 8.78 -7.45
CA LEU A 173 18.36 8.44 -6.33
C LEU A 173 19.10 7.98 -5.08
N LYS A 174 20.21 7.24 -5.22
CA LYS A 174 21.01 6.78 -4.08
C LYS A 174 21.57 7.93 -3.25
N SER A 175 22.11 8.96 -3.89
CA SER A 175 22.61 10.15 -3.20
C SER A 175 21.47 10.94 -2.57
N TRP A 176 20.33 11.06 -3.26
CA TRP A 176 19.13 11.73 -2.76
C TRP A 176 18.53 11.08 -1.52
N LYS A 177 18.66 9.76 -1.36
CA LYS A 177 18.12 9.04 -0.20
C LYS A 177 18.64 9.58 1.14
N THR A 178 19.84 10.17 1.15
CA THR A 178 20.42 10.80 2.34
C THR A 178 19.62 12.01 2.84
N SER A 179 19.00 12.77 1.93
CA SER A 179 18.18 13.95 2.24
C SER A 179 16.68 13.71 2.06
N ASN A 180 16.30 12.65 1.35
CA ASN A 180 14.92 12.28 1.05
C ASN A 180 14.73 10.79 1.35
N PRO A 181 14.30 10.40 2.57
CA PRO A 181 14.19 8.99 2.97
C PRO A 181 13.20 8.18 2.12
N HIS A 182 12.32 8.86 1.38
CA HIS A 182 11.36 8.25 0.46
C HIS A 182 11.94 7.96 -0.93
N ALA A 183 13.14 8.45 -1.26
CA ALA A 183 13.82 8.08 -2.50
C ALA A 183 14.26 6.61 -2.42
N SER A 184 13.69 5.77 -3.28
CA SER A 184 13.97 4.34 -3.29
C SER A 184 14.36 3.86 -4.68
N CYS A 185 15.45 3.10 -4.71
CA CYS A 185 15.79 2.23 -5.81
C CYS A 185 15.25 0.83 -5.51
N GLY A 186 14.31 0.38 -6.31
CA GLY A 186 13.77 -0.97 -6.24
C GLY A 186 12.82 -1.18 -7.40
N PRO A 187 12.48 -2.44 -7.74
CA PRO A 187 11.34 -2.68 -8.60
C PRO A 187 10.15 -1.91 -8.02
N ALA A 188 9.39 -1.19 -8.87
CA ALA A 188 8.14 -0.57 -8.46
C ALA A 188 7.40 -1.63 -7.65
N ALA A 189 7.16 -1.35 -6.36
CA ALA A 189 6.69 -2.36 -5.42
C ALA A 189 5.53 -3.09 -6.09
N ALA A 190 5.76 -4.35 -6.47
CA ALA A 190 4.75 -5.15 -7.13
C ALA A 190 3.55 -5.08 -6.19
N ASN A 191 2.47 -4.46 -6.68
CA ASN A 191 1.24 -4.34 -5.91
C ASN A 191 0.99 -5.72 -5.32
N THR A 192 1.04 -5.81 -3.99
CA THR A 192 0.83 -7.05 -3.26
C THR A 192 -0.39 -7.71 -3.87
N ALA A 193 -0.24 -8.99 -4.22
CA ALA A 193 -1.23 -9.78 -4.94
C ALA A 193 -2.65 -9.44 -4.49
N PRO A 194 -3.64 -9.41 -5.42
CA PRO A 194 -5.01 -9.14 -5.04
C PRO A 194 -5.40 -9.97 -3.83
N PRO A 195 -6.07 -9.37 -2.81
CA PRO A 195 -6.68 -10.19 -1.79
C PRO A 195 -7.50 -11.26 -2.51
N ALA A 196 -7.38 -12.50 -2.04
CA ALA A 196 -8.18 -13.60 -2.55
C ALA A 196 -9.62 -13.10 -2.67
N THR A 197 -10.23 -13.30 -3.85
CA THR A 197 -11.62 -12.96 -4.13
C THR A 197 -12.51 -13.55 -3.04
N THR A 198 -12.82 -12.75 -2.03
CA THR A 198 -13.98 -12.97 -1.19
C THR A 198 -15.17 -12.59 -2.06
N LYS A 199 -16.10 -13.53 -2.22
CA LYS A 199 -17.37 -13.31 -2.92
C LYS A 199 -17.95 -11.97 -2.49
N GLU A 200 -18.45 -11.21 -3.46
CA GLU A 200 -19.24 -10.01 -3.19
C GLU A 200 -20.41 -10.40 -2.28
N GLY A 201 -20.48 -9.75 -1.12
CA GLY A 201 -21.49 -10.00 -0.10
C GLY A 201 -20.87 -10.14 1.30
N CYS A 202 -21.22 -9.19 2.18
CA CYS A 202 -21.54 -9.58 3.55
C CYS A 202 -22.92 -10.22 3.54
#